data_AF-A0A3D2N727-F1
#
_entry.id   AF-A0A3D2N727-F1
#
_cell.length_a   1.000
_cell.length_b   1.000
_cell.length_c   1.000
_cell.angle_alpha   90.00
_cell.angle_beta   90.00
_cell.angle_gamma   90.00
#
_symmetry.space_group_name_H-M   'P 1'
#
loop_
_entity.id
_entity.type
_entity.pdbx_description
1 polymer ?
#
loop_
_entity_poly.entity_id
_entity_poly.type
_entity_poly.pdbx_seq_one_letter_code
_entity_poly.pdbx_strand_id
1 'polypeptide(L)'
;MEVAVLAQKVNRLGLWLFAAVYFGVTACGLTLAVRASQPRYHYEVRQDLSVHFDNADKVIEKVRLRLKERAEVIRITYSAQNSSLDDTDKIVRELMRFACAETDRPDEGDYIGCQLGGYNSAFTEEKADGGHRNVIEITPIYFTDAAQESETDSAVKAVLESLGLSDDAGDEEKVRAVYDWVCDNVQYDHIHRRNDSYRLRSAAYGALVYRRATCMGYAVTVYRLLRELGVGCRVITGDAAGEYHAWNIVCIDGEWYNADATWDSMGGGRENYLKSDSDFGEHVREEKFDTAEFRAMYPMAVTSLKGK
;
A
#
# COMPACT_ATOMS: atom_id res chain seq x y z
N MET A 1 -24.46 -52.64 -62.32
CA MET A 1 -25.62 -52.22 -63.10
C MET A 1 -26.32 -51.13 -62.33
N GLU A 2 -26.20 -49.90 -62.83
CA GLU A 2 -27.03 -48.77 -62.43
C GLU A 2 -28.49 -48.98 -62.86
N VAL A 3 -29.35 -48.09 -62.33
CA VAL A 3 -30.54 -47.48 -62.93
C VAL A 3 -31.91 -47.88 -62.32
N ALA A 4 -32.37 -46.96 -61.46
CA ALA A 4 -33.73 -46.38 -61.32
C ALA A 4 -34.88 -47.27 -60.77
N VAL A 5 -35.91 -46.79 -60.07
CA VAL A 5 -36.71 -45.56 -60.19
C VAL A 5 -37.42 -45.22 -58.85
N LEU A 6 -37.50 -43.91 -58.56
CA LEU A 6 -38.47 -43.07 -57.80
C LEU A 6 -39.61 -43.75 -56.99
N ALA A 7 -39.84 -43.44 -55.70
CA ALA A 7 -40.17 -42.18 -55.00
C ALA A 7 -41.68 -41.81 -54.96
N GLN A 8 -42.27 -41.84 -53.77
CA GLN A 8 -43.32 -40.92 -53.29
C GLN A 8 -43.16 -40.77 -51.76
N LYS A 9 -42.67 -39.61 -51.30
CA LYS A 9 -43.41 -38.55 -50.57
C LYS A 9 -44.00 -39.07 -49.24
N VAL A 10 -43.62 -38.57 -48.06
CA VAL A 10 -43.71 -37.17 -47.58
C VAL A 10 -42.73 -36.91 -46.41
N ASN A 11 -42.04 -35.76 -46.46
CA ASN A 11 -41.25 -35.03 -45.43
C ASN A 11 -42.03 -34.83 -44.11
N ARG A 12 -41.51 -34.50 -42.91
CA ARG A 12 -40.22 -34.17 -42.25
C ARG A 12 -40.59 -34.10 -40.74
N LEU A 13 -39.87 -34.74 -39.82
CA LEU A 13 -38.77 -34.22 -38.99
C LEU A 13 -39.15 -33.16 -37.92
N GLY A 14 -38.75 -33.43 -36.68
CA GLY A 14 -38.71 -32.47 -35.56
C GLY A 14 -38.94 -33.15 -34.20
N LEU A 15 -37.99 -33.96 -33.72
CA LEU A 15 -37.04 -33.65 -32.64
C LEU A 15 -37.64 -33.48 -31.23
N TRP A 16 -37.00 -34.21 -30.32
CA TRP A 16 -37.31 -34.48 -28.93
C TRP A 16 -37.22 -33.26 -28.01
N LEU A 17 -38.17 -33.15 -27.06
CA LEU A 17 -38.06 -32.32 -25.87
C LEU A 17 -38.62 -33.09 -24.68
N PHE A 18 -37.75 -33.37 -23.72
CA PHE A 18 -38.05 -34.05 -22.46
C PHE A 18 -38.85 -33.13 -21.51
N ALA A 19 -39.81 -33.77 -20.83
CA ALA A 19 -40.54 -33.31 -19.66
C ALA A 19 -39.62 -33.04 -18.45
N ALA A 20 -40.03 -32.46 -17.32
CA ALA A 20 -41.00 -31.42 -16.98
C ALA A 20 -40.81 -31.17 -15.44
N VAL A 21 -41.17 -29.96 -15.00
CA VAL A 21 -41.64 -29.57 -13.65
C VAL A 21 -40.65 -29.54 -12.46
N TYR A 22 -40.45 -28.30 -12.00
CA TYR A 22 -39.97 -27.83 -10.69
C TYR A 22 -41.04 -28.00 -9.58
N PHE A 23 -40.63 -28.29 -8.33
CA PHE A 23 -40.94 -27.52 -7.10
C PHE A 23 -40.45 -28.26 -5.83
N GLY A 24 -39.73 -27.56 -4.92
CA GLY A 24 -39.60 -27.96 -3.50
C GLY A 24 -38.19 -27.84 -2.90
N VAL A 25 -37.97 -26.85 -2.05
CA VAL A 25 -36.70 -26.35 -1.50
C VAL A 25 -36.17 -27.16 -0.31
N THR A 26 -34.87 -27.46 -0.26
CA THR A 26 -34.05 -27.29 0.96
C THR A 26 -32.58 -27.10 0.56
N ALA A 27 -32.08 -25.87 0.72
CA ALA A 27 -30.68 -25.52 0.58
C ALA A 27 -30.00 -25.60 1.95
N CYS A 28 -28.86 -26.28 2.05
CA CYS A 28 -27.85 -26.10 3.09
C CYS A 28 -26.61 -26.91 2.65
N GLY A 29 -25.42 -26.39 2.40
CA GLY A 29 -24.86 -25.06 2.50
C GLY A 29 -23.38 -25.28 2.24
N LEU A 30 -22.95 -25.13 0.99
CA LEU A 30 -21.54 -25.14 0.62
C LEU A 30 -20.92 -23.92 1.31
N THR A 31 -20.21 -24.11 2.42
CA THR A 31 -19.46 -23.04 3.08
C THR A 31 -18.19 -22.79 2.28
N LEU A 32 -18.36 -22.19 1.10
CA LEU A 32 -17.35 -21.28 0.58
C LEU A 32 -17.33 -20.11 1.56
N ALA A 33 -16.40 -20.17 2.52
CA ALA A 33 -15.99 -18.98 3.25
C ALA A 33 -15.30 -18.05 2.24
N VAL A 34 -16.11 -17.35 1.44
CA VAL A 34 -15.71 -16.06 0.90
C VAL A 34 -15.58 -15.19 2.13
N ARG A 35 -14.36 -15.15 2.70
CA ARG A 35 -13.95 -14.02 3.50
C ARG A 35 -13.91 -12.88 2.48
N ALA A 36 -15.06 -12.23 2.28
CA ALA A 36 -15.08 -10.91 1.71
C ALA A 36 -14.20 -10.11 2.66
N SER A 37 -12.95 -9.85 2.28
CA SER A 37 -12.10 -8.95 3.02
C SER A 37 -12.78 -7.60 2.94
N GLN A 38 -13.57 -7.28 3.96
CA GLN A 38 -13.89 -5.91 4.29
C GLN A 38 -12.54 -5.16 4.24
N PRO A 39 -12.42 -4.02 3.54
CA PRO A 39 -11.19 -3.25 3.58
C PRO A 39 -10.84 -3.04 5.05
N ARG A 40 -9.64 -3.47 5.47
CA ARG A 40 -9.28 -3.51 6.89
C ARG A 40 -9.12 -2.10 7.48
N TYR A 41 -9.02 -1.08 6.63
CA TYR A 41 -8.68 0.28 7.03
C TYR A 41 -9.69 1.34 6.54
N HIS A 42 -9.95 2.27 7.45
CA HIS A 42 -10.96 3.32 7.36
C HIS A 42 -10.57 4.40 6.36
N TYR A 43 -11.50 4.81 5.49
CA TYR A 43 -11.32 5.97 4.64
C TYR A 43 -11.50 7.23 5.49
N GLU A 44 -10.44 8.02 5.65
CA GLU A 44 -10.51 9.33 6.32
C GLU A 44 -11.61 10.22 5.72
N VAL A 45 -12.23 11.04 6.57
CA VAL A 45 -13.35 11.92 6.19
C VAL A 45 -12.91 12.95 5.14
N ARG A 46 -13.35 12.76 3.90
CA ARG A 46 -13.04 13.62 2.73
C ARG A 46 -13.84 14.92 2.67
N GLN A 47 -14.46 15.34 3.79
CA GLN A 47 -15.39 16.47 3.83
C GLN A 47 -14.77 17.74 3.24
N ASP A 48 -13.50 18.01 3.53
CA ASP A 48 -12.80 19.20 3.04
C ASP A 48 -12.63 19.21 1.51
N LEU A 49 -12.39 18.06 0.87
CA LEU A 49 -12.26 17.98 -0.59
C LEU A 49 -13.60 17.95 -1.32
N SER A 50 -14.67 17.50 -0.66
CA SER A 50 -16.02 17.48 -1.24
C SER A 50 -16.58 18.88 -1.52
N VAL A 51 -16.01 19.92 -0.88
CA VAL A 51 -16.30 21.33 -1.18
C VAL A 51 -15.73 21.75 -2.54
N HIS A 52 -14.65 21.11 -2.97
CA HIS A 52 -13.92 21.48 -4.18
C HIS A 52 -14.18 20.54 -5.36
N PHE A 53 -14.49 19.26 -5.08
CA PHE A 53 -14.72 18.24 -6.10
C PHE A 53 -15.98 17.42 -5.80
N ASP A 54 -16.95 17.46 -6.71
CA ASP A 54 -18.13 16.57 -6.68
C ASP A 54 -17.76 15.08 -6.79
N ASN A 55 -16.54 14.78 -7.25
CA ASN A 55 -16.00 13.46 -7.47
C ASN A 55 -14.63 13.26 -6.78
N ALA A 56 -14.42 13.86 -5.60
CA ALA A 56 -13.16 13.86 -4.86
C ALA A 56 -12.47 12.48 -4.82
N ASP A 57 -13.22 11.41 -4.55
CA ASP A 57 -12.75 10.02 -4.51
C ASP A 57 -12.00 9.61 -5.78
N LYS A 58 -12.59 9.88 -6.94
CA LYS A 58 -12.00 9.54 -8.25
C LYS A 58 -10.77 10.39 -8.54
N VAL A 59 -10.74 11.64 -8.04
CA VAL A 59 -9.58 12.51 -8.17
C VAL A 59 -8.43 11.96 -7.34
N ILE A 60 -8.68 11.59 -6.08
CA ILE A 60 -7.70 10.99 -5.17
C ILE A 60 -7.13 9.69 -5.75
N GLU A 61 -7.99 8.78 -6.24
CA GLU A 61 -7.56 7.53 -6.88
C GLU A 61 -6.67 7.77 -8.08
N LYS A 62 -7.00 8.77 -8.92
CA LYS A 62 -6.16 9.14 -10.06
C LYS A 62 -4.83 9.73 -9.62
N VAL A 63 -4.81 10.62 -8.63
CA VAL A 63 -3.56 11.19 -8.10
C VAL A 63 -2.69 10.05 -7.56
N ARG A 64 -3.25 9.14 -6.76
CA ARG A 64 -2.53 7.96 -6.26
C ARG A 64 -1.97 7.12 -7.40
N LEU A 65 -2.77 6.79 -8.40
CA LEU A 65 -2.31 6.03 -9.57
C LEU A 65 -1.11 6.72 -10.24
N ARG A 66 -1.18 8.04 -10.45
CA ARG A 66 -0.09 8.79 -11.07
C ARG A 66 1.17 8.82 -10.19
N LEU A 67 1.04 8.86 -8.86
CA LEU A 67 2.18 8.72 -7.94
C LEU A 67 2.85 7.35 -8.06
N LYS A 68 2.05 6.28 -8.14
CA LYS A 68 2.54 4.91 -8.32
C LYS A 68 3.31 4.74 -9.62
N GLU A 69 2.80 5.34 -10.70
CA GLU A 69 3.45 5.37 -12.01
C GLU A 69 4.70 6.27 -12.07
N ARG A 70 5.08 6.91 -10.96
CA ARG A 70 6.18 7.88 -10.87
C ARG A 70 6.04 9.01 -11.90
N ALA A 71 4.82 9.49 -12.08
CA ALA A 71 4.52 10.57 -13.00
C ALA A 71 5.29 11.85 -12.64
N GLU A 72 6.06 12.40 -13.57
CA GLU A 72 6.79 13.66 -13.38
C GLU A 72 5.86 14.84 -13.07
N VAL A 73 4.68 14.86 -13.71
CA VAL A 73 3.63 15.86 -13.48
C VAL A 73 2.27 15.19 -13.38
N ILE A 74 1.52 15.56 -12.35
CA ILE A 74 0.12 15.16 -12.14
C ILE A 74 -0.75 16.40 -12.38
N ARG A 75 -1.47 16.40 -13.50
CA ARG A 75 -2.36 17.51 -13.89
C ARG A 75 -3.81 17.19 -13.52
N ILE A 76 -4.43 18.07 -12.77
CA ILE A 76 -5.85 18.01 -12.40
C ILE A 76 -6.52 19.24 -13.00
N THR A 77 -7.61 19.03 -13.74
CA THR A 77 -8.41 20.12 -14.30
C THR A 77 -9.82 20.02 -13.76
N TYR A 78 -10.35 21.13 -13.27
CA TYR A 78 -11.69 21.20 -12.70
C TYR A 78 -12.34 22.55 -13.02
N SER A 79 -13.67 22.63 -12.87
CA SER A 79 -14.43 23.87 -13.04
C SER A 79 -15.03 24.28 -11.70
N ALA A 80 -15.06 25.58 -11.43
CA ALA A 80 -15.65 26.13 -10.21
C ALA A 80 -16.51 27.36 -10.53
N GLN A 81 -17.57 27.60 -9.74
CA GLN A 81 -18.43 28.78 -9.92
C GLN A 81 -17.72 30.07 -9.47
N ASN A 82 -16.92 29.99 -8.42
CA ASN A 82 -16.13 31.08 -7.87
C ASN A 82 -14.65 30.82 -8.07
N SER A 83 -13.83 31.87 -7.98
CA SER A 83 -12.37 31.72 -7.95
C SER A 83 -11.92 30.87 -6.76
N SER A 84 -10.91 30.03 -6.97
CA SER A 84 -10.38 29.11 -5.96
C SER A 84 -8.92 29.37 -5.60
N LEU A 85 -8.38 30.52 -6.00
CA LEU A 85 -6.96 30.87 -5.81
C LEU A 85 -6.49 30.72 -4.36
N ASP A 86 -7.27 31.23 -3.40
CA ASP A 86 -6.89 31.29 -1.98
C ASP A 86 -6.84 29.91 -1.29
N ASP A 87 -7.53 28.88 -1.83
CA ASP A 87 -7.62 27.55 -1.24
C ASP A 87 -6.66 26.52 -1.87
N THR A 88 -5.91 26.91 -2.90
CA THR A 88 -5.12 25.98 -3.73
C THR A 88 -4.14 25.14 -2.92
N ASP A 89 -3.36 25.74 -2.02
CA ASP A 89 -2.37 25.03 -1.21
C ASP A 89 -3.04 24.02 -0.27
N LYS A 90 -4.23 24.36 0.25
CA LYS A 90 -5.03 23.44 1.07
C LYS A 90 -5.53 22.26 0.23
N ILE A 91 -6.06 22.53 -0.96
CA ILE A 91 -6.54 21.49 -1.88
C ILE A 91 -5.43 20.52 -2.24
N VAL A 92 -4.26 21.02 -2.66
CA VAL A 92 -3.12 20.18 -3.05
C VAL A 92 -2.63 19.35 -1.86
N ARG A 93 -2.51 19.96 -0.68
CA ARG A 93 -2.10 19.25 0.54
C ARG A 93 -3.05 18.11 0.89
N GLU A 94 -4.36 18.35 0.86
CA GLU A 94 -5.36 17.32 1.13
C GLU A 94 -5.34 16.23 0.06
N LEU A 95 -5.24 16.58 -1.23
CA LEU A 95 -5.12 15.60 -2.31
C LEU A 95 -3.92 14.68 -2.11
N MET A 96 -2.74 15.24 -1.80
CA MET A 96 -1.54 14.45 -1.54
C MET A 96 -1.68 13.60 -0.28
N ARG A 97 -2.25 14.15 0.80
CA ARG A 97 -2.52 13.44 2.05
C ARG A 97 -3.40 12.21 1.81
N PHE A 98 -4.54 12.38 1.14
CA PHE A 98 -5.45 11.28 0.85
C PHE A 98 -4.92 10.32 -0.22
N ALA A 99 -4.15 10.80 -1.20
CA ALA A 99 -3.52 9.94 -2.20
C ALA A 99 -2.47 9.01 -1.57
N CYS A 100 -1.76 9.48 -0.54
CA CYS A 100 -0.79 8.69 0.23
C CYS A 100 -1.38 8.01 1.47
N ALA A 101 -2.67 8.17 1.76
CA ALA A 101 -3.30 7.54 2.92
C ALA A 101 -3.23 6.01 2.85
N GLU A 102 -3.14 5.39 4.04
CA GLU A 102 -2.95 3.95 4.22
C GLU A 102 -4.00 3.11 3.47
N THR A 103 -3.55 2.03 2.80
CA THR A 103 -4.42 1.08 2.10
C THR A 103 -3.91 -0.35 2.25
N ASP A 104 -4.73 -1.34 1.87
CA ASP A 104 -4.34 -2.75 1.83
C ASP A 104 -3.36 -3.14 0.72
N ARG A 105 -2.91 -2.17 -0.08
CA ARG A 105 -2.06 -2.42 -1.24
C ARG A 105 -0.58 -2.24 -0.86
N PRO A 106 0.31 -3.16 -1.28
CA PRO A 106 1.73 -3.11 -0.94
C PRO A 106 2.47 -1.92 -1.58
N ASP A 107 1.97 -1.45 -2.72
CA ASP A 107 2.52 -0.36 -3.52
C ASP A 107 1.84 1.01 -3.26
N GLU A 108 1.05 1.12 -2.19
CA GLU A 108 0.31 2.33 -1.77
C GLU A 108 0.49 2.60 -0.27
N GLY A 109 -0.28 3.54 0.27
CA GLY A 109 -0.24 3.89 1.69
C GLY A 109 1.13 4.41 2.11
N ASP A 110 1.62 3.89 3.24
CA ASP A 110 2.92 4.27 3.77
C ASP A 110 4.06 4.08 2.76
N TYR A 111 3.99 3.06 1.88
CA TYR A 111 5.05 2.81 0.89
C TYR A 111 5.24 3.98 -0.09
N ILE A 112 4.14 4.49 -0.65
CA ILE A 112 4.24 5.64 -1.58
C ILE A 112 4.49 6.93 -0.80
N GLY A 113 3.86 7.09 0.38
CA GLY A 113 4.02 8.28 1.22
C GLY A 113 5.46 8.49 1.68
N CYS A 114 6.14 7.41 2.11
CA CYS A 114 7.51 7.46 2.61
C CYS A 114 8.57 7.52 1.50
N GLN A 115 8.19 7.34 0.23
CA GLN A 115 9.09 7.42 -0.92
C GLN A 115 8.98 8.72 -1.72
N LEU A 116 8.35 9.72 -1.11
CA LEU A 116 8.26 11.09 -1.61
C LEU A 116 9.09 12.02 -0.72
N GLY A 117 9.96 12.80 -1.35
CA GLY A 117 10.68 13.93 -0.75
C GLY A 117 9.88 15.23 -0.74
N GLY A 118 8.55 15.14 -0.85
CA GLY A 118 7.64 16.27 -1.03
C GLY A 118 7.17 16.43 -2.48
N TYR A 119 6.66 17.62 -2.79
CA TYR A 119 6.15 17.98 -4.11
C TYR A 119 6.19 19.50 -4.28
N ASN A 120 6.25 19.95 -5.52
CA ASN A 120 5.91 21.33 -5.89
C ASN A 120 4.51 21.36 -6.49
N SER A 121 3.87 22.53 -6.50
CA SER A 121 2.62 22.73 -7.19
C SER A 121 2.57 24.06 -7.93
N ALA A 122 1.86 24.06 -9.07
CA ALA A 122 1.50 25.24 -9.82
C ALA A 122 -0.01 25.26 -10.06
N PHE A 123 -0.56 26.46 -10.18
CA PHE A 123 -1.99 26.66 -10.39
C PHE A 123 -2.24 27.72 -11.46
N THR A 124 -3.19 27.41 -12.34
CA THR A 124 -3.67 28.32 -13.36
C THR A 124 -5.19 28.36 -13.30
N GLU A 125 -5.74 29.58 -13.30
CA GLU A 125 -7.17 29.83 -13.39
C GLU A 125 -7.46 30.67 -14.64
N GLU A 126 -8.47 30.27 -15.39
CA GLU A 126 -8.98 31.00 -16.54
C GLU A 126 -10.48 31.22 -16.37
N LYS A 127 -10.98 32.41 -16.72
CA LYS A 127 -12.42 32.63 -16.80
C LYS A 127 -13.02 31.76 -17.90
N ALA A 128 -14.14 31.11 -17.59
CA ALA A 128 -14.90 30.28 -18.51
C ALA A 128 -16.40 30.62 -18.43
N ASP A 129 -17.18 30.16 -19.41
CA ASP A 129 -18.63 30.40 -19.39
C ASP A 129 -19.27 29.81 -18.13
N GLY A 130 -19.83 30.68 -17.29
CA GLY A 130 -20.47 30.28 -16.04
C GLY A 130 -19.54 30.05 -14.85
N GLY A 131 -18.26 30.48 -14.92
CA GLY A 131 -17.35 30.43 -13.78
C GLY A 131 -15.88 30.46 -14.18
N HIS A 132 -15.12 29.52 -13.64
CA HIS A 132 -13.66 29.43 -13.76
C HIS A 132 -13.25 28.01 -14.15
N ARG A 133 -12.26 27.90 -15.05
CA ARG A 133 -11.54 26.67 -15.36
C ARG A 133 -10.20 26.71 -14.64
N ASN A 134 -9.95 25.71 -13.81
CA ASN A 134 -8.78 25.62 -12.96
C ASN A 134 -7.91 24.44 -13.38
N VAL A 135 -6.59 24.64 -13.31
CA VAL A 135 -5.58 23.61 -13.52
C VAL A 135 -4.63 23.61 -12.33
N ILE A 136 -4.54 22.48 -11.65
CA ILE A 136 -3.50 22.19 -10.66
C ILE A 136 -2.48 21.28 -11.33
N GLU A 137 -1.22 21.63 -11.24
CA GLU A 137 -0.09 20.76 -11.59
C GLU A 137 0.69 20.45 -10.32
N ILE A 138 0.83 19.17 -10.01
CA ILE A 138 1.66 18.69 -8.91
C ILE A 138 2.90 18.04 -9.54
N THR A 139 4.08 18.41 -9.07
CA THR A 139 5.37 17.84 -9.47
C THR A 139 5.96 17.13 -8.26
N PRO A 140 5.72 15.81 -8.11
CA PRO A 140 6.21 15.07 -6.97
C PRO A 140 7.73 14.88 -7.04
N ILE A 141 8.37 14.84 -5.88
CA ILE A 141 9.80 14.61 -5.76
C ILE A 141 10.00 13.18 -5.28
N TYR A 142 10.17 12.23 -6.20
CA TYR A 142 10.33 10.83 -5.84
C TYR A 142 11.75 10.50 -5.36
N PHE A 143 11.87 9.44 -4.56
CA PHE A 143 13.17 8.84 -4.24
C PHE A 143 13.66 7.90 -5.34
N THR A 144 12.73 7.30 -6.09
CA THR A 144 12.99 6.40 -7.22
C THR A 144 12.29 6.88 -8.49
N ASP A 145 12.86 6.56 -9.65
CA ASP A 145 12.15 6.68 -10.93
C ASP A 145 11.32 5.43 -11.26
N ALA A 146 10.57 5.46 -12.38
CA ALA A 146 9.72 4.35 -12.81
C ALA A 146 10.51 3.06 -13.14
N ALA A 147 11.73 3.19 -13.64
CA ALA A 147 12.57 2.03 -13.98
C ALA A 147 13.09 1.36 -12.70
N GLN A 148 13.54 2.16 -11.73
CA GLN A 148 13.93 1.70 -10.41
C GLN A 148 12.75 1.07 -9.65
N GLU A 149 11.54 1.60 -9.79
CA GLU A 149 10.35 0.98 -9.19
C GLU A 149 10.05 -0.39 -9.82
N SER A 150 10.14 -0.51 -11.14
CA SER A 150 9.97 -1.80 -11.83
C SER A 150 11.03 -2.85 -11.43
N GLU A 151 12.28 -2.41 -11.23
CA GLU A 151 13.33 -3.27 -10.67
C GLU A 151 13.05 -3.63 -9.21
N THR A 152 12.47 -2.71 -8.43
CA THR A 152 12.01 -2.97 -7.06
C THR A 152 10.93 -4.05 -7.04
N ASP A 153 9.93 -3.97 -7.90
CA ASP A 153 8.88 -5.00 -8.02
C ASP A 153 9.46 -6.38 -8.34
N SER A 154 10.45 -6.42 -9.25
CA SER A 154 11.16 -7.66 -9.61
C SER A 154 11.96 -8.20 -8.43
N ALA A 155 12.64 -7.33 -7.68
CA ALA A 155 13.37 -7.71 -6.49
C ALA A 155 12.43 -8.22 -5.38
N VAL A 156 11.32 -7.54 -5.10
CA VAL A 156 10.27 -7.98 -4.17
C VAL A 156 9.85 -9.40 -4.48
N LYS A 157 9.48 -9.68 -5.74
CA LYS A 157 9.07 -11.03 -6.16
C LYS A 157 10.17 -12.07 -5.88
N ALA A 158 11.42 -11.77 -6.27
CA ALA A 158 12.55 -12.67 -6.05
C ALA A 158 12.81 -12.93 -4.56
N VAL A 159 12.66 -11.93 -3.71
CA VAL A 159 12.77 -12.09 -2.25
C VAL A 159 11.70 -13.02 -1.74
N LEU A 160 10.43 -12.75 -2.04
CA LEU A 160 9.31 -13.55 -1.54
C LEU A 160 9.41 -15.01 -1.99
N GLU A 161 9.82 -15.26 -3.24
CA GLU A 161 10.11 -16.61 -3.73
C GLU A 161 11.25 -17.29 -2.94
N SER A 162 12.29 -16.54 -2.58
CA SER A 162 13.43 -17.07 -1.81
C SER A 162 13.11 -17.40 -0.35
N LEU A 163 12.03 -16.84 0.21
CA LEU A 163 11.63 -17.11 1.60
C LEU A 163 11.09 -18.55 1.78
N GLY A 164 10.65 -19.20 0.70
CA GLY A 164 10.20 -20.60 0.76
C GLY A 164 8.99 -20.84 1.67
N LEU A 165 8.15 -19.80 1.87
CA LEU A 165 6.95 -19.88 2.69
C LEU A 165 5.92 -20.81 2.05
N SER A 166 5.24 -21.61 2.87
CA SER A 166 4.10 -22.40 2.41
C SER A 166 2.86 -21.52 2.21
N ASP A 167 1.90 -22.00 1.42
CA ASP A 167 0.64 -21.28 1.16
C ASP A 167 -0.19 -21.05 2.45
N ASP A 168 0.03 -21.88 3.48
CA ASP A 168 -0.65 -21.84 4.78
C ASP A 168 0.19 -21.18 5.89
N ALA A 169 1.34 -20.57 5.57
CA ALA A 169 2.19 -19.88 6.53
C ALA A 169 1.40 -18.81 7.31
N GLY A 170 1.53 -18.85 8.64
CA GLY A 170 0.89 -17.90 9.54
C GLY A 170 1.53 -16.51 9.50
N ASP A 171 0.85 -15.50 10.06
CA ASP A 171 1.34 -14.12 10.06
C ASP A 171 2.70 -14.01 10.78
N GLU A 172 2.90 -14.68 11.92
CA GLU A 172 4.18 -14.69 12.64
C GLU A 172 5.34 -15.26 11.79
N GLU A 173 5.10 -16.36 11.07
CA GLU A 173 6.09 -17.01 10.22
C GLU A 173 6.50 -16.11 9.05
N LYS A 174 5.52 -15.50 8.39
CA LYS A 174 5.74 -14.51 7.32
C LYS A 174 6.53 -13.31 7.82
N VAL A 175 6.15 -12.76 8.98
CA VAL A 175 6.84 -11.64 9.61
C VAL A 175 8.28 -12.00 9.91
N ARG A 176 8.53 -13.17 10.49
CA ARG A 176 9.87 -13.65 10.81
C ARG A 176 10.73 -13.79 9.56
N ALA A 177 10.23 -14.49 8.54
CA ALA A 177 10.98 -14.73 7.31
C ALA A 177 11.40 -13.43 6.63
N VAL A 178 10.49 -12.45 6.52
CA VAL A 178 10.83 -11.13 5.97
C VAL A 178 11.82 -10.38 6.85
N TYR A 179 11.57 -10.34 8.17
CA TYR A 179 12.40 -9.58 9.11
C TYR A 179 13.85 -10.09 9.13
N ASP A 180 14.02 -11.41 9.23
CA ASP A 180 15.33 -12.06 9.21
C ASP A 180 16.03 -11.82 7.87
N TRP A 181 15.31 -12.00 6.75
CA TRP A 181 15.88 -11.75 5.44
C TRP A 181 16.39 -10.31 5.31
N VAL A 182 15.63 -9.30 5.75
CA VAL A 182 16.05 -7.90 5.69
C VAL A 182 17.26 -7.65 6.60
N CYS A 183 17.24 -8.16 7.84
CA CYS A 183 18.35 -8.02 8.77
C CYS A 183 19.65 -8.64 8.23
N ASP A 184 19.57 -9.79 7.57
CA ASP A 184 20.73 -10.56 7.14
C ASP A 184 21.27 -10.11 5.77
N ASN A 185 20.43 -9.45 4.94
CA ASN A 185 20.78 -9.14 3.55
C ASN A 185 20.90 -7.64 3.25
N VAL A 186 20.53 -6.75 4.17
CA VAL A 186 20.66 -5.30 3.99
C VAL A 186 21.68 -4.76 4.97
N GLN A 187 22.58 -3.91 4.48
CA GLN A 187 23.57 -3.22 5.30
C GLN A 187 23.15 -1.78 5.58
N TYR A 188 23.41 -1.30 6.79
CA TYR A 188 23.13 0.09 7.11
C TYR A 188 24.05 1.05 6.33
N ASP A 189 23.47 2.06 5.70
CA ASP A 189 24.19 3.03 4.88
C ASP A 189 24.83 4.13 5.74
N HIS A 190 25.93 3.78 6.41
CA HIS A 190 26.72 4.76 7.17
C HIS A 190 27.34 5.86 6.29
N ILE A 191 27.53 5.61 4.99
CA ILE A 191 28.20 6.54 4.07
C ILE A 191 27.24 7.68 3.73
N HIS A 192 26.01 7.35 3.33
CA HIS A 192 25.06 8.34 2.85
C HIS A 192 24.04 8.77 3.90
N ARG A 193 24.04 8.24 5.14
CA ARG A 193 23.00 8.56 6.14
C ARG A 193 22.69 10.05 6.33
N ARG A 194 23.70 10.92 6.15
CA ARG A 194 23.59 12.39 6.27
C ARG A 194 23.62 13.14 4.93
N ASN A 195 23.48 12.46 3.80
CA ASN A 195 23.54 13.06 2.47
C ASN A 195 22.16 13.16 1.82
N ASP A 196 21.41 14.23 2.10
CA ASP A 196 20.03 14.43 1.63
C ASP A 196 19.83 14.38 0.10
N SER A 197 20.88 14.56 -0.68
CA SER A 197 20.83 14.39 -2.14
C SER A 197 20.76 12.92 -2.58
N TYR A 198 21.29 11.99 -1.78
CA TYR A 198 21.26 10.55 -2.06
C TYR A 198 20.03 9.90 -1.44
N ARG A 199 18.88 10.06 -2.11
CA ARG A 199 17.57 9.63 -1.62
C ARG A 199 17.35 8.12 -1.64
N LEU A 200 18.11 7.38 -2.47
CA LEU A 200 18.00 5.92 -2.54
C LEU A 200 18.32 5.22 -1.21
N ARG A 201 19.07 5.86 -0.30
CA ARG A 201 19.29 5.35 1.06
C ARG A 201 18.00 5.18 1.86
N SER A 202 16.92 5.86 1.48
CA SER A 202 15.64 5.84 2.18
C SER A 202 14.54 5.18 1.36
N ALA A 203 14.89 4.57 0.22
CA ALA A 203 13.95 3.89 -0.67
C ALA A 203 14.06 2.37 -0.55
N ALA A 204 12.97 1.67 -0.85
CA ALA A 204 12.97 0.21 -0.88
C ALA A 204 13.96 -0.34 -1.92
N TYR A 205 14.14 0.39 -3.03
CA TYR A 205 15.13 0.08 -4.07
C TYR A 205 16.56 -0.04 -3.51
N GLY A 206 16.99 0.89 -2.65
CA GLY A 206 18.32 0.84 -2.05
C GLY A 206 18.53 -0.42 -1.22
N ALA A 207 17.53 -0.80 -0.42
CA ALA A 207 17.58 -2.01 0.39
C ALA A 207 17.52 -3.30 -0.47
N LEU A 208 16.58 -3.39 -1.42
CA LEU A 208 16.32 -4.63 -2.16
C LEU A 208 17.32 -4.89 -3.28
N VAL A 209 17.77 -3.84 -3.97
CA VAL A 209 18.65 -3.93 -5.14
C VAL A 209 20.10 -3.69 -4.74
N TYR A 210 20.38 -2.59 -4.04
CA TYR A 210 21.76 -2.24 -3.64
C TYR A 210 22.20 -2.87 -2.31
N ARG A 211 21.29 -3.53 -1.59
CA ARG A 211 21.57 -4.16 -0.28
C ARG A 211 22.07 -3.17 0.75
N ARG A 212 21.62 -1.91 0.64
CA ARG A 212 22.09 -0.82 1.47
C ARG A 212 21.04 0.26 1.68
N ALA A 213 20.74 0.57 2.94
CA ALA A 213 19.71 1.55 3.29
C ALA A 213 19.93 2.18 4.68
N THR A 214 19.24 3.27 4.96
CA THR A 214 19.04 3.86 6.29
C THR A 214 17.73 3.35 6.88
N CYS A 215 17.41 3.73 8.13
CA CYS A 215 16.21 3.27 8.85
C CYS A 215 14.91 3.36 8.04
N MET A 216 14.69 4.48 7.33
CA MET A 216 13.52 4.62 6.44
C MET A 216 13.50 3.55 5.34
N GLY A 217 14.63 3.28 4.68
CA GLY A 217 14.72 2.29 3.62
C GLY A 217 14.48 0.86 4.12
N TYR A 218 14.93 0.54 5.33
CA TYR A 218 14.59 -0.73 6.01
C TYR A 218 13.07 -0.81 6.26
N ALA A 219 12.49 0.23 6.86
CA ALA A 219 11.09 0.22 7.26
C ALA A 219 10.12 0.11 6.06
N VAL A 220 10.39 0.83 4.97
CA VAL A 220 9.56 0.73 3.74
C VAL A 220 9.73 -0.61 3.03
N THR A 221 10.91 -1.24 3.12
CA THR A 221 11.11 -2.59 2.55
C THR A 221 10.38 -3.66 3.35
N VAL A 222 10.45 -3.63 4.68
CA VAL A 222 9.68 -4.54 5.54
C VAL A 222 8.18 -4.35 5.30
N TYR A 223 7.70 -3.09 5.22
CA TYR A 223 6.33 -2.81 4.82
C TYR A 223 5.99 -3.45 3.47
N ARG A 224 6.77 -3.17 2.41
CA ARG A 224 6.47 -3.65 1.07
C ARG A 224 6.36 -5.17 1.02
N LEU A 225 7.33 -5.89 1.59
CA LEU A 225 7.36 -7.34 1.59
C LEU A 225 6.21 -7.96 2.41
N LEU A 226 5.91 -7.42 3.59
CA LEU A 226 4.83 -7.94 4.44
C LEU A 226 3.45 -7.70 3.85
N ARG A 227 3.22 -6.54 3.22
CA ARG A 227 1.95 -6.24 2.57
C ARG A 227 1.70 -7.14 1.36
N GLU A 228 2.73 -7.53 0.60
CA GLU A 228 2.60 -8.53 -0.48
C GLU A 228 2.18 -9.90 0.07
N LEU A 229 2.57 -10.23 1.30
CA LEU A 229 2.17 -11.46 2.00
C LEU A 229 0.81 -11.35 2.71
N GLY A 230 0.12 -10.21 2.56
CA GLY A 230 -1.19 -9.95 3.18
C GLY A 230 -1.13 -9.63 4.68
N VAL A 231 0.06 -9.41 5.24
CA VAL A 231 0.25 -9.08 6.65
C VAL A 231 0.05 -7.57 6.86
N GLY A 232 -0.62 -7.20 7.96
CA GLY A 232 -0.74 -5.78 8.34
C GLY A 232 0.61 -5.22 8.75
N CYS A 233 1.03 -4.11 8.15
CA CYS A 233 2.27 -3.43 8.49
C CYS A 233 2.08 -1.93 8.31
N ARG A 234 2.67 -1.12 9.20
CA ARG A 234 2.77 0.34 9.06
C ARG A 234 4.21 0.78 9.21
N VAL A 235 4.59 1.87 8.56
CA VAL A 235 5.85 2.58 8.78
C VAL A 235 5.63 3.64 9.84
N ILE A 236 6.41 3.57 10.91
CA ILE A 236 6.38 4.52 12.02
C ILE A 236 7.64 5.35 12.00
N THR A 237 7.49 6.65 12.27
CA THR A 237 8.61 7.57 12.45
C THR A 237 8.55 8.21 13.83
N GLY A 238 9.70 8.63 14.32
CA GLY A 238 9.86 9.07 15.69
C GLY A 238 11.28 9.44 16.04
N ASP A 239 11.54 9.51 17.33
CA ASP A 239 12.87 9.61 17.92
C ASP A 239 13.29 8.23 18.41
N ALA A 240 14.53 7.83 18.15
CA ALA A 240 15.14 6.70 18.83
C ALA A 240 16.54 7.09 19.30
N ALA A 241 16.76 7.03 20.61
CA ALA A 241 18.00 7.48 21.25
C ALA A 241 18.45 8.92 20.87
N GLY A 242 17.51 9.84 20.65
CA GLY A 242 17.78 11.25 20.35
C GLY A 242 18.08 11.56 18.87
N GLU A 243 17.94 10.59 17.96
CA GLU A 243 18.01 10.82 16.51
C GLU A 243 16.66 10.45 15.85
N TYR A 244 16.32 11.13 14.76
CA TYR A 244 15.19 10.75 13.92
C TYR A 244 15.33 9.29 13.47
N HIS A 245 14.26 8.52 13.62
CA HIS A 245 14.26 7.10 13.30
C HIS A 245 12.95 6.65 12.65
N ALA A 246 13.04 5.55 11.92
CA ALA A 246 11.90 4.90 11.28
C ALA A 246 11.96 3.38 11.48
N TRP A 247 10.82 2.80 11.84
CA TRP A 247 10.65 1.37 12.10
C TRP A 247 9.25 0.91 11.68
N ASN A 248 8.87 -0.32 11.99
CA ASN A 248 7.55 -0.85 11.66
C ASN A 248 6.72 -1.19 12.89
N ILE A 249 5.39 -1.11 12.74
CA ILE A 249 4.50 -1.99 13.50
C ILE A 249 3.90 -3.04 12.57
N VAL A 250 3.75 -4.26 13.08
CA VAL A 250 3.26 -5.42 12.32
C VAL A 250 2.11 -6.09 13.07
N CYS A 251 1.10 -6.54 12.33
CA CYS A 251 -0.10 -7.17 12.86
C CYS A 251 0.05 -8.69 12.83
N ILE A 252 -0.05 -9.33 14.00
CA ILE A 252 -0.07 -10.79 14.14
C ILE A 252 -1.34 -11.15 14.88
N ASP A 253 -2.21 -11.94 14.23
CA ASP A 253 -3.47 -12.42 14.80
C ASP A 253 -4.38 -11.32 15.40
N GLY A 254 -4.28 -10.09 14.86
CA GLY A 254 -5.09 -8.94 15.27
C GLY A 254 -4.46 -8.02 16.31
N GLU A 255 -3.27 -8.36 16.83
CA GLU A 255 -2.49 -7.50 17.72
C GLU A 255 -1.29 -6.89 17.01
N TRP A 256 -0.92 -5.66 17.36
CA TRP A 256 0.19 -4.94 16.73
C TRP A 256 1.44 -4.94 17.60
N TYR A 257 2.59 -5.13 16.97
CA TYR A 257 3.89 -5.22 17.63
C TYR A 257 4.90 -4.30 16.94
N ASN A 258 5.79 -3.68 17.70
CA ASN A 258 6.94 -2.95 17.16
C ASN A 258 7.98 -3.92 16.60
N ALA A 259 8.60 -3.53 15.49
CA ALA A 259 9.65 -4.28 14.82
C ALA A 259 10.65 -3.30 14.19
N ASP A 260 11.93 -3.36 14.59
CA ASP A 260 13.00 -2.51 14.05
C ASP A 260 14.17 -3.32 13.49
N ALA A 261 14.03 -3.67 12.22
CA ALA A 261 15.04 -4.42 11.48
C ALA A 261 16.36 -3.65 11.32
N THR A 262 16.34 -2.32 11.48
CA THR A 262 17.56 -1.50 11.31
C THR A 262 18.51 -1.76 12.47
N TRP A 263 18.04 -1.58 13.70
CA TRP A 263 18.86 -1.79 14.90
C TRP A 263 19.29 -3.25 15.05
N ASP A 264 18.37 -4.18 14.79
CA ASP A 264 18.66 -5.62 14.88
C ASP A 264 19.65 -6.11 13.80
N SER A 265 19.72 -5.46 12.63
CA SER A 265 20.74 -5.76 11.62
C SER A 265 22.16 -5.36 12.06
N MET A 266 22.29 -4.39 12.97
CA MET A 266 23.59 -3.86 13.43
C MET A 266 24.05 -4.46 14.76
N GLY A 267 23.11 -4.85 15.64
CA GLY A 267 23.37 -5.27 17.02
C GLY A 267 23.72 -6.75 17.23
N GLY A 268 23.60 -7.61 16.21
CA GLY A 268 23.90 -9.04 16.30
C GLY A 268 22.84 -9.89 17.03
N GLY A 269 21.74 -9.28 17.48
CA GLY A 269 20.58 -9.93 18.09
C GLY A 269 19.25 -9.41 17.53
N ARG A 270 18.15 -10.10 17.81
CA ARG A 270 16.78 -9.73 17.42
C ARG A 270 16.03 -9.07 18.59
N GLU A 271 16.69 -8.10 19.22
CA GLU A 271 16.20 -7.49 20.47
C GLU A 271 15.02 -6.56 20.25
N ASN A 272 14.81 -6.07 19.02
CA ASN A 272 13.74 -5.16 18.65
C ASN A 272 12.63 -5.83 17.83
N TYR A 273 12.62 -7.16 17.80
CA TYR A 273 11.64 -7.96 17.10
C TYR A 273 10.39 -8.21 17.95
N LEU A 274 9.22 -7.86 17.41
CA LEU A 274 7.88 -8.10 17.97
C LEU A 274 7.68 -7.64 19.42
N LYS A 275 7.94 -6.36 19.66
CA LYS A 275 7.84 -5.75 20.99
C LYS A 275 6.51 -5.08 21.27
N SER A 276 6.00 -5.25 22.49
CA SER A 276 5.00 -4.33 23.05
C SER A 276 5.61 -2.94 23.25
N ASP A 277 4.78 -1.91 23.39
CA ASP A 277 5.27 -0.55 23.67
C ASP A 277 6.09 -0.49 24.98
N SER A 278 5.76 -1.31 25.99
CA SER A 278 6.49 -1.36 27.27
C SER A 278 7.93 -1.85 27.13
N ASP A 279 8.20 -2.69 26.13
CA ASP A 279 9.47 -3.37 25.93
C ASP A 279 10.27 -2.75 24.77
N PHE A 280 9.82 -1.57 24.29
CA PHE A 280 10.36 -0.84 23.15
C PHE A 280 10.76 0.60 23.56
N GLY A 281 11.36 0.71 24.75
CA GLY A 281 11.46 1.98 25.47
C GLY A 281 12.47 3.01 24.94
N GLU A 282 13.33 2.65 24.00
CA GLU A 282 14.26 3.61 23.36
C GLU A 282 13.64 4.37 22.18
N HIS A 283 12.44 3.97 21.74
CA HIS A 283 11.73 4.55 20.61
C HIS A 283 10.50 5.34 21.09
N VAL A 284 10.41 6.59 20.64
CA VAL A 284 9.28 7.48 20.91
C VAL A 284 8.64 7.84 19.57
N ARG A 285 7.37 7.47 19.39
CA ARG A 285 6.60 7.75 18.17
C ARG A 285 6.42 9.27 17.98
N GLU A 286 6.39 9.73 16.74
CA GLU A 286 5.80 11.03 16.43
C GLU A 286 4.32 11.07 16.87
N GLU A 287 3.85 12.25 17.28
CA GLU A 287 2.49 12.48 17.82
C GLU A 287 1.39 11.87 16.94
N LYS A 288 1.51 11.99 15.61
CA LYS A 288 0.51 11.46 14.66
C LYS A 288 0.31 9.94 14.76
N PHE A 289 1.31 9.20 15.25
CA PHE A 289 1.28 7.75 15.47
C PHE A 289 0.96 7.37 16.92
N ASP A 290 0.62 8.35 17.77
CA ASP A 290 0.32 8.15 19.19
C ASP A 290 -1.06 8.69 19.60
N THR A 291 -1.82 9.25 18.64
CA THR A 291 -3.19 9.72 18.86
C THR A 291 -4.14 8.60 19.29
N ALA A 292 -5.23 8.95 19.98
CA ALA A 292 -6.25 7.99 20.38
C ALA A 292 -6.86 7.28 19.17
N GLU A 293 -7.07 8.01 18.08
CA GLU A 293 -7.57 7.49 16.80
C GLU A 293 -6.60 6.49 16.18
N PHE A 294 -5.30 6.82 16.14
CA PHE A 294 -4.29 5.90 15.64
C PHE A 294 -4.23 4.62 16.48
N ARG A 295 -4.16 4.75 17.81
CA ARG A 295 -4.10 3.59 18.72
C ARG A 295 -5.36 2.73 18.70
N ALA A 296 -6.53 3.33 18.41
CA ALA A 296 -7.76 2.57 18.21
C ALA A 296 -7.74 1.74 16.92
N MET A 297 -7.11 2.24 15.86
CA MET A 297 -6.94 1.51 14.59
C MET A 297 -5.84 0.44 14.66
N TYR A 298 -4.79 0.71 15.44
CA TYR A 298 -3.60 -0.14 15.58
C TYR A 298 -3.40 -0.53 17.05
N PRO A 299 -4.28 -1.38 17.62
CA PRO A 299 -4.19 -1.75 19.02
C PRO A 299 -2.90 -2.55 19.29
N MET A 300 -1.98 -1.93 20.02
CA MET A 300 -0.69 -2.52 20.36
C MET A 300 -0.85 -3.66 21.37
N ALA A 301 -0.07 -4.71 21.18
CA ALA A 301 0.02 -5.83 22.11
C ALA A 301 0.53 -5.37 23.48
N VAL A 302 -0.03 -5.95 24.55
CA VAL A 302 0.38 -5.66 25.93
C VAL A 302 1.66 -6.37 26.34
N THR A 303 2.03 -7.45 25.65
CA THR A 303 3.23 -8.25 25.92
C THR A 303 3.97 -8.54 24.62
N SER A 304 5.30 -8.43 24.65
CA SER A 304 6.14 -8.82 23.51
C SER A 304 6.00 -10.29 23.15
N LEU A 305 6.06 -10.59 21.86
CA LEU A 305 6.08 -11.96 21.37
C LEU A 305 7.53 -12.43 21.31
N LYS A 306 7.87 -13.41 22.17
CA LYS A 306 9.20 -14.04 22.12
C LYS A 306 9.20 -15.04 20.97
N GLY A 307 10.03 -14.81 19.96
CA GLY A 307 10.24 -15.78 18.89
C GLY A 307 10.60 -17.14 19.49
N LYS A 308 9.78 -18.16 19.24
CA LYS A 308 10.10 -19.56 19.56
C LYS A 308 11.31 -20.04 18.76
#